data_AF-A0A8J4YE22-F1
#
_entry.id   AF-A0A8J4YE22-F1
#
_cell.length_a   1.000
_cell.length_b   1.000
_cell.length_c   1.000
_cell.angle_alpha   90.00
_cell.angle_beta   90.00
_cell.angle_gamma   90.00
#
_symmetry.space_group_name_H-M   'P 1'
#
loop_
_entity.id
_entity.type
_entity.pdbx_description
1 polymer ?
#
loop_
_entity_poly.entity_id
_entity_poly.type
_entity_poly.pdbx_seq_one_letter_code
_entity_poly.pdbx_strand_id
1 'polypeptide(L)'
;MAQSGARCVFKKRNVSRPAGGVRKRRGDSDDSSEDETKVVKKGRKKDIANPLIQRSKNRGRAKEEDEEDKSSEDSEDGLRFAYKSKRMEGREGPTDMGATSTIQFDTEKDRDAQAVFERSLIVNKETRGKEDDKVYRGLNNYAHFFEKKDTAQGNAASGGVRQGPMRAPDNLRATVRWDYQPDLCKDFKETGFCGFGDSCKFLHDRTDYKLGWQLEMETGRGGDDSDENWEIPSDDEHLPFKCFICRQSFVDPVVTKCKHYFCEKCALENFKKTRRCYVCSEDTCGIFSPATELRTRLLNGNPEDSD
;
A
#
# COMPACT_ATOMS: atom_id res chain seq x y z
N MET A 1 0.26 19.17 -62.46
CA MET A 1 1.08 18.63 -61.36
C MET A 1 0.16 17.91 -60.38
N ALA A 2 0.10 16.58 -60.48
CA ALA A 2 -0.74 15.74 -59.63
C ALA A 2 -0.01 15.48 -58.31
N GLN A 3 -0.61 15.87 -57.18
CA GLN A 3 -0.12 15.52 -55.85
C GLN A 3 -0.84 14.26 -55.38
N SER A 4 -0.07 13.20 -55.27
CA SER A 4 -0.46 11.85 -54.87
C SER A 4 -0.75 11.79 -53.37
N GLY A 5 -1.97 11.40 -53.01
CA GLY A 5 -2.36 11.09 -51.64
C GLY A 5 -1.70 9.78 -51.16
N ALA A 6 -0.91 9.86 -50.09
CA ALA A 6 -0.34 8.69 -49.43
C ALA A 6 -1.43 7.98 -48.59
N ARG A 7 -1.89 6.82 -49.05
CA ARG A 7 -2.75 5.90 -48.26
C ARG A 7 -1.85 5.07 -47.34
N CYS A 8 -1.95 5.27 -46.03
CA CYS A 8 -1.32 4.39 -45.04
C CYS A 8 -2.04 3.03 -45.01
N VAL A 9 -1.39 1.98 -45.52
CA VAL A 9 -1.89 0.60 -45.49
C VAL A 9 -1.41 -0.07 -44.21
N PHE A 10 -2.34 -0.43 -43.32
CA PHE A 10 -2.05 -1.18 -42.10
C PHE A 10 -1.81 -2.66 -42.45
N LYS A 11 -0.55 -3.08 -42.55
CA LYS A 11 -0.17 -4.47 -42.83
C LYS A 11 -0.19 -5.29 -41.52
N LYS A 12 -1.26 -6.05 -41.29
CA LYS A 12 -1.37 -7.01 -40.18
C LYS A 12 -0.29 -8.08 -40.35
N ARG A 13 0.67 -8.16 -39.42
CA ARG A 13 1.61 -9.29 -39.34
C ARG A 13 0.90 -10.46 -38.68
N ASN A 14 0.64 -11.52 -39.45
CA ASN A 14 0.24 -12.81 -38.89
C ASN A 14 1.47 -13.47 -38.25
N VAL A 15 1.54 -13.45 -36.92
CA VAL A 15 2.48 -14.27 -36.17
C VAL A 15 1.82 -15.62 -35.92
N SER A 16 2.20 -16.64 -36.69
CA SER A 16 1.86 -18.02 -36.36
C SER A 16 2.73 -18.45 -35.16
N ARG A 17 2.10 -18.87 -34.06
CA ARG A 17 2.80 -19.56 -32.98
C ARG A 17 2.93 -21.04 -33.38
N PRO A 18 4.09 -21.68 -33.23
CA PRO A 18 4.25 -23.09 -33.59
C PRO A 18 3.41 -23.98 -32.67
N ALA A 19 2.79 -25.00 -33.28
CA ALA A 19 2.04 -26.04 -32.60
C ALA A 19 2.99 -26.92 -31.76
N GLY A 20 2.97 -26.72 -30.44
CA GLY A 20 3.68 -27.57 -29.50
C GLY A 20 2.88 -28.83 -29.19
N GLY A 21 3.38 -29.96 -29.68
CA GLY A 21 3.52 -31.18 -28.89
C GLY A 21 2.28 -32.04 -28.66
N VAL A 22 1.97 -32.86 -29.66
CA VAL A 22 1.12 -34.06 -29.57
C VAL A 22 1.53 -34.96 -28.41
N ARG A 23 0.55 -35.36 -27.58
CA ARG A 23 0.70 -36.41 -26.56
C ARG A 23 1.12 -37.71 -27.23
N LYS A 24 2.29 -38.25 -26.85
CA LYS A 24 2.76 -39.58 -27.23
C LYS A 24 1.74 -40.63 -26.78
N ARG A 25 1.21 -41.38 -27.74
CA ARG A 25 0.51 -42.66 -27.51
C ARG A 25 1.55 -43.72 -27.14
N ARG A 26 1.10 -44.70 -26.34
CA ARG A 26 1.85 -45.90 -25.94
C ARG A 26 2.25 -46.70 -27.18
N GLY A 27 3.48 -47.21 -27.18
CA GLY A 27 3.97 -48.26 -28.06
C GLY A 27 4.67 -49.27 -27.18
N ASP A 28 4.13 -50.48 -27.19
CA ASP A 28 4.57 -51.68 -26.49
C ASP A 28 5.57 -52.40 -27.42
N SER A 29 6.73 -52.78 -26.90
CA SER A 29 7.65 -53.70 -27.56
C SER A 29 8.51 -54.38 -26.49
N ASP A 30 8.20 -55.65 -26.25
CA ASP A 30 8.97 -56.63 -25.49
C ASP A 30 10.43 -56.74 -25.98
N ASP A 31 11.37 -56.75 -25.03
CA ASP A 31 12.61 -57.54 -25.16
C ASP A 31 13.08 -58.02 -23.77
N SER A 32 12.82 -59.31 -23.57
CA SER A 32 13.49 -60.36 -22.81
C SER A 32 14.52 -60.09 -21.68
N SER A 33 14.36 -60.92 -20.63
CA SER A 33 15.40 -61.54 -19.77
C SER A 33 15.76 -60.89 -18.41
N GLU A 34 15.17 -61.52 -17.38
CA GLU A 34 15.78 -61.98 -16.11
C GLU A 34 15.68 -61.15 -14.81
N ASP A 35 15.20 -61.88 -13.78
CA ASP A 35 15.18 -61.70 -12.33
C ASP A 35 14.07 -60.89 -11.62
N GLU A 36 13.32 -61.64 -10.81
CA GLU A 36 12.22 -61.21 -9.97
C GLU A 36 12.68 -60.49 -8.69
N THR A 37 12.04 -59.35 -8.34
CA THR A 37 11.61 -59.07 -6.95
C THR A 37 10.48 -58.02 -6.93
N LYS A 38 9.34 -58.37 -6.31
CA LYS A 38 8.20 -57.46 -6.09
C LYS A 38 8.47 -56.55 -4.88
N VAL A 39 8.49 -55.23 -5.09
CA VAL A 39 8.39 -54.23 -4.00
C VAL A 39 7.21 -53.29 -4.25
N VAL A 40 6.21 -53.37 -3.38
CA VAL A 40 5.03 -52.49 -3.34
C VAL A 40 5.47 -51.09 -2.88
N LYS A 41 5.42 -50.10 -3.77
CA LYS A 41 5.59 -48.69 -3.41
C LYS A 41 4.35 -48.18 -2.66
N LYS A 42 4.51 -47.85 -1.38
CA LYS A 42 3.60 -46.94 -0.67
C LYS A 42 4.40 -45.76 -0.13
N GLY A 43 4.17 -44.59 -0.72
CA GLY A 43 4.77 -43.33 -0.30
C GLY A 43 3.91 -42.17 -0.76
N ARG A 44 2.93 -41.79 0.07
CA ARG A 44 2.08 -40.60 -0.10
C ARG A 44 2.99 -39.36 -0.20
N LYS A 45 2.91 -38.62 -1.30
CA LYS A 45 3.37 -37.22 -1.29
C LYS A 45 2.37 -36.42 -0.45
N LYS A 46 2.84 -35.79 0.63
CA LYS A 46 2.08 -34.74 1.30
C LYS A 46 2.16 -33.50 0.42
N ASP A 47 1.03 -33.02 -0.07
CA ASP A 47 0.95 -31.73 -0.74
C ASP A 47 1.21 -30.64 0.30
N ILE A 48 2.37 -30.00 0.23
CA ILE A 48 2.64 -28.78 0.99
C ILE A 48 1.86 -27.66 0.30
N ALA A 49 0.83 -27.16 0.97
CA ALA A 49 0.00 -26.06 0.45
C ALA A 49 0.86 -24.80 0.26
N ASN A 50 0.81 -24.23 -0.94
CA ASN A 50 1.50 -22.97 -1.24
C ASN A 50 0.76 -21.80 -0.55
N PRO A 51 1.44 -21.00 0.30
CA PRO A 51 0.82 -19.90 1.05
C PRO A 51 0.32 -18.74 0.17
N LEU A 52 0.63 -18.73 -1.14
CA LEU A 52 0.15 -17.70 -2.08
C LEU A 52 -1.19 -18.03 -2.77
N ILE A 53 -1.84 -19.15 -2.46
CA ILE A 53 -3.15 -19.51 -3.02
C ILE A 53 -4.19 -19.56 -1.90
N GLN A 54 -4.97 -18.49 -1.76
CA GLN A 54 -6.15 -18.50 -0.88
C GLN A 54 -7.29 -19.26 -1.56
N ARG A 55 -7.60 -20.46 -1.05
CA ARG A 55 -8.84 -21.18 -1.40
C ARG A 55 -9.88 -20.87 -0.33
N SER A 56 -11.08 -20.44 -0.74
CA SER A 56 -12.20 -20.33 0.19
C SER A 56 -12.50 -21.71 0.76
N LYS A 57 -12.53 -21.83 2.09
CA LYS A 57 -12.99 -23.03 2.77
C LYS A 57 -14.49 -23.17 2.52
N ASN A 58 -14.89 -24.10 1.65
CA ASN A 58 -16.25 -24.62 1.70
C ASN A 58 -16.42 -25.27 3.07
N ARG A 59 -17.12 -24.58 3.98
CA ARG A 59 -17.52 -25.15 5.27
C ARG A 59 -18.43 -26.33 4.96
N GLY A 60 -18.07 -27.47 5.53
CA GLY A 60 -18.58 -28.79 5.15
C GLY A 60 -20.09 -28.90 5.29
N ARG A 61 -20.69 -29.54 4.28
CA ARG A 61 -21.95 -30.27 4.47
C ARG A 61 -21.56 -31.58 5.14
N ALA A 62 -21.94 -31.74 6.41
CA ALA A 62 -21.87 -33.02 7.09
C ALA A 62 -22.69 -34.04 6.27
N LYS A 63 -22.12 -35.21 6.08
CA LYS A 63 -22.74 -36.33 5.39
C LYS A 63 -23.59 -37.04 6.45
N GLU A 64 -24.87 -36.72 6.52
CA GLU A 64 -25.87 -37.58 7.16
C GLU A 64 -26.58 -38.38 6.08
N GLU A 65 -26.78 -39.65 6.40
CA GLU A 65 -27.33 -40.70 5.56
C GLU A 65 -28.85 -40.53 5.39
N ASP A 66 -29.38 -41.19 4.37
CA ASP A 66 -30.69 -41.06 3.73
C ASP A 66 -31.90 -40.83 4.65
N GLU A 67 -32.79 -39.89 4.27
CA GLU A 67 -34.23 -40.17 4.07
C GLU A 67 -34.96 -39.00 3.37
N GLU A 68 -36.04 -39.35 2.69
CA GLU A 68 -36.72 -38.57 1.66
C GLU A 68 -37.57 -37.39 2.19
N ASP A 69 -37.63 -36.35 1.35
CA ASP A 69 -38.83 -35.55 1.05
C ASP A 69 -39.10 -34.21 1.77
N LYS A 70 -39.51 -33.26 0.92
CA LYS A 70 -40.28 -32.01 1.13
C LYS A 70 -39.59 -30.66 1.40
N SER A 71 -39.90 -29.77 0.45
CA SER A 71 -39.86 -28.32 0.47
C SER A 71 -40.38 -27.68 1.76
N SER A 72 -39.69 -26.66 2.29
CA SER A 72 -40.32 -25.46 2.85
C SER A 72 -39.27 -24.39 3.19
N GLU A 73 -39.78 -23.18 3.28
CA GLU A 73 -39.10 -21.90 3.34
C GLU A 73 -38.34 -21.65 4.66
N ASP A 74 -37.35 -20.76 4.55
CA ASP A 74 -36.89 -19.79 5.55
C ASP A 74 -36.68 -20.24 7.01
N SER A 75 -35.44 -20.16 7.48
CA SER A 75 -35.16 -20.00 8.92
C SER A 75 -33.81 -19.29 9.10
N GLU A 76 -33.82 -17.99 8.85
CA GLU A 76 -32.76 -17.06 9.25
C GLU A 76 -32.81 -16.71 10.75
N ASP A 77 -32.98 -17.70 11.63
CA ASP A 77 -33.03 -17.45 13.08
C ASP A 77 -31.64 -17.53 13.71
N GLY A 78 -30.98 -16.37 13.81
CA GLY A 78 -29.74 -16.24 14.60
C GLY A 78 -29.00 -14.91 14.51
N LEU A 79 -29.40 -13.99 13.63
CA LEU A 79 -28.75 -12.67 13.48
C LEU A 79 -29.76 -11.55 13.71
N ARG A 80 -29.54 -10.71 14.72
CA ARG A 80 -30.45 -9.60 15.10
C ARG A 80 -30.72 -8.62 13.96
N PHE A 81 -29.78 -8.48 13.01
CA PHE A 81 -29.99 -7.80 11.74
C PHE A 81 -29.18 -8.53 10.66
N ALA A 82 -29.87 -9.03 9.63
CA ALA A 82 -29.24 -9.61 8.45
C ALA A 82 -29.44 -8.68 7.25
N TYR A 83 -28.34 -8.17 6.68
CA TYR A 83 -28.40 -7.45 5.41
C TYR A 83 -28.49 -8.47 4.27
N LYS A 84 -29.72 -8.80 3.86
CA LYS A 84 -29.95 -9.69 2.72
C LYS A 84 -29.41 -9.03 1.45
N SER A 85 -28.63 -9.78 0.66
CA SER A 85 -28.13 -9.29 -0.62
C SER A 85 -29.29 -9.10 -1.60
N LYS A 86 -29.14 -8.16 -2.55
CA LYS A 86 -30.16 -7.91 -3.57
C LYS A 86 -30.32 -9.07 -4.59
N ARG A 87 -29.46 -10.11 -4.53
CA ARG A 87 -29.45 -11.28 -5.44
C ARG A 87 -29.61 -10.92 -6.93
N MET A 88 -28.98 -9.83 -7.37
CA MET A 88 -28.94 -9.43 -8.77
C MET A 88 -27.66 -9.94 -9.44
N GLU A 89 -27.75 -10.26 -10.73
CA GLU A 89 -26.62 -10.73 -11.55
C GLU A 89 -25.66 -9.59 -11.97
N GLY A 90 -26.11 -8.33 -11.84
CA GLY A 90 -25.32 -7.15 -12.13
C GLY A 90 -24.17 -6.95 -11.13
N ARG A 91 -22.97 -6.66 -11.65
CA ARG A 91 -21.82 -6.27 -10.84
C ARG A 91 -22.13 -4.97 -10.08
N GLU A 92 -21.63 -4.88 -8.85
CA GLU A 92 -21.73 -3.67 -8.05
C GLU A 92 -20.84 -2.55 -8.61
N GLY A 93 -21.43 -1.36 -8.77
CA GLY A 93 -20.75 -0.14 -9.22
C GLY A 93 -21.03 0.26 -10.67
N PRO A 94 -20.44 1.38 -11.12
CA PRO A 94 -20.59 1.87 -12.49
C PRO A 94 -20.02 0.92 -13.54
N THR A 95 -20.64 0.88 -14.71
CA THR A 95 -20.19 0.03 -15.84
C THR A 95 -18.83 0.46 -16.40
N ASP A 96 -18.49 1.74 -16.26
CA ASP A 96 -17.28 2.38 -16.76
C ASP A 96 -16.10 2.37 -15.78
N MET A 97 -16.24 1.69 -14.63
CA MET A 97 -15.22 1.64 -13.57
C MET A 97 -14.76 3.04 -13.10
N GLY A 98 -15.62 4.06 -13.20
CA GLY A 98 -15.30 5.42 -12.76
C GLY A 98 -14.52 6.25 -13.79
N ALA A 99 -14.40 5.82 -15.05
CA ALA A 99 -13.74 6.59 -16.11
C ALA A 99 -14.44 7.93 -16.40
N THR A 100 -15.76 8.00 -16.23
CA THR A 100 -16.56 9.24 -16.39
C THR A 100 -16.96 9.84 -15.06
N SER A 101 -16.23 9.52 -13.98
CA SER A 101 -16.48 10.13 -12.67
C SER A 101 -16.33 11.65 -12.76
N THR A 102 -17.39 12.35 -12.35
CA THR A 102 -17.39 13.80 -12.23
C THR A 102 -17.12 14.18 -10.78
N ILE A 103 -16.35 15.23 -10.59
CA ILE A 103 -16.06 15.76 -9.26
C ILE A 103 -17.24 16.60 -8.79
N GLN A 104 -17.91 16.14 -7.73
CA GLN A 104 -19.10 16.79 -7.14
C GLN A 104 -18.80 17.38 -5.76
N PHE A 105 -17.61 17.99 -5.58
CA PHE A 105 -17.30 18.71 -4.34
C PHE A 105 -17.90 20.12 -4.33
N ASP A 106 -17.97 20.77 -5.49
CA ASP A 106 -18.49 22.13 -5.64
C ASP A 106 -20.01 22.14 -5.89
N THR A 107 -20.58 23.35 -5.93
CA THR A 107 -21.99 23.54 -6.29
C THR A 107 -22.30 22.96 -7.66
N GLU A 108 -23.44 22.26 -7.76
CA GLU A 108 -23.97 21.73 -9.02
C GLU A 108 -24.02 22.80 -10.12
N LYS A 109 -23.78 22.36 -11.36
CA LYS A 109 -23.69 23.24 -12.56
C LYS A 109 -24.88 24.17 -12.76
N ASP A 110 -26.08 23.76 -12.38
CA ASP A 110 -27.30 24.56 -12.58
C ASP A 110 -27.46 25.67 -11.52
N ARG A 111 -26.87 25.44 -10.34
CA ARG A 111 -27.00 26.30 -9.15
C ARG A 111 -25.75 27.13 -8.90
N ASP A 112 -24.68 26.88 -9.62
CA ASP A 112 -23.44 27.62 -9.46
C ASP A 112 -23.60 29.10 -9.85
N ALA A 113 -22.65 29.90 -9.39
CA ALA A 113 -22.66 31.33 -9.64
C ALA A 113 -22.60 31.65 -11.16
N GLN A 114 -22.06 30.75 -11.99
CA GLN A 114 -21.97 30.94 -13.43
C GLN A 114 -23.34 30.82 -14.08
N ALA A 115 -24.11 29.77 -13.77
CA ALA A 115 -25.45 29.55 -14.25
C ALA A 115 -26.42 30.61 -13.73
N VAL A 116 -26.25 31.10 -12.50
CA VAL A 116 -27.02 32.25 -11.99
C VAL A 116 -26.72 33.51 -12.83
N PHE A 117 -25.45 33.75 -13.17
CA PHE A 117 -25.07 34.90 -13.97
C PHE A 117 -25.58 34.79 -15.42
N GLU A 118 -25.43 33.62 -16.05
CA GLU A 118 -25.96 33.34 -17.38
C GLU A 118 -27.49 33.55 -17.42
N ARG A 119 -28.22 33.06 -16.40
CA ARG A 119 -29.65 33.33 -16.24
C ARG A 119 -29.95 34.82 -16.13
N SER A 120 -29.19 35.57 -15.32
CA SER A 120 -29.39 37.02 -15.19
C SER A 120 -29.13 37.77 -16.50
N LEU A 121 -28.15 37.31 -17.29
CA LEU A 121 -27.79 37.93 -18.57
C LEU A 121 -28.84 37.65 -19.64
N ILE A 122 -29.45 36.46 -19.63
CA ILE A 122 -30.60 36.13 -20.48
C ILE A 122 -31.79 37.05 -20.12
N VAL A 123 -32.13 37.16 -18.84
CA VAL A 123 -33.22 38.04 -18.37
C VAL A 123 -32.98 39.49 -18.77
N ASN A 124 -31.77 40.01 -18.55
CA ASN A 124 -31.42 41.40 -18.90
C ASN A 124 -31.49 41.67 -20.41
N LYS A 125 -31.18 40.67 -21.25
CA LYS A 125 -31.36 40.78 -22.71
C LYS A 125 -32.84 40.85 -23.09
N GLU A 126 -33.69 40.07 -22.42
CA GLU A 126 -35.13 40.02 -22.70
C GLU A 126 -35.89 41.25 -22.21
N THR A 127 -35.45 41.88 -21.11
CA THR A 127 -36.04 43.10 -20.57
C THR A 127 -35.49 44.36 -21.24
N ARG A 128 -34.45 44.23 -22.07
CA ARG A 128 -33.85 45.36 -22.77
C ARG A 128 -34.88 46.07 -23.65
N GLY A 129 -35.10 47.36 -23.37
CA GLY A 129 -36.01 48.22 -24.13
C GLY A 129 -37.50 48.06 -23.81
N LYS A 130 -37.86 47.25 -22.80
CA LYS A 130 -39.21 47.18 -22.26
C LYS A 130 -39.33 48.16 -21.08
N GLU A 131 -40.53 48.69 -20.89
CA GLU A 131 -40.84 49.52 -19.71
C GLU A 131 -40.81 48.67 -18.43
N ASP A 132 -40.70 49.32 -17.27
CA ASP A 132 -40.61 48.64 -15.99
C ASP A 132 -41.94 47.96 -15.63
N ASP A 133 -42.03 46.65 -15.85
CA ASP A 133 -43.21 45.82 -15.52
C ASP A 133 -43.54 45.77 -14.01
N LYS A 134 -42.68 46.31 -13.12
CA LYS A 134 -42.73 46.20 -11.64
C LYS A 134 -42.80 44.75 -11.10
N VAL A 135 -42.62 43.75 -11.95
CA VAL A 135 -42.54 42.34 -11.56
C VAL A 135 -41.12 42.04 -11.07
N TYR A 136 -41.01 41.55 -9.83
CA TYR A 136 -39.74 41.17 -9.24
C TYR A 136 -39.18 39.90 -9.90
N ARG A 137 -38.04 40.02 -10.58
CA ARG A 137 -37.36 38.91 -11.30
C ARG A 137 -36.12 38.37 -10.57
N GLY A 138 -35.98 38.72 -9.29
CA GLY A 138 -34.86 38.31 -8.44
C GLY A 138 -33.86 39.43 -8.18
N LEU A 139 -33.03 39.21 -7.16
CA LEU A 139 -32.13 40.22 -6.60
C LEU A 139 -31.05 40.69 -7.59
N ASN A 140 -30.66 39.83 -8.54
CA ASN A 140 -29.63 40.11 -9.53
C ASN A 140 -30.18 40.75 -10.82
N ASN A 141 -31.50 40.86 -10.95
CA ASN A 141 -32.20 41.26 -12.18
C ASN A 141 -32.92 42.60 -12.01
N TYR A 142 -32.47 43.47 -11.10
CA TYR A 142 -32.93 44.85 -11.08
C TYR A 142 -32.50 45.58 -12.36
N ALA A 143 -33.25 46.61 -12.76
CA ALA A 143 -33.02 47.33 -14.01
C ALA A 143 -31.60 47.91 -14.06
N HIS A 144 -30.75 47.30 -14.90
CA HIS A 144 -29.43 47.83 -15.21
C HIS A 144 -29.52 48.59 -16.53
N PHE A 145 -29.44 49.93 -16.44
CA PHE A 145 -29.51 50.81 -17.62
C PHE A 145 -28.26 50.75 -18.52
N PHE A 146 -27.15 50.25 -17.98
CA PHE A 146 -25.90 50.11 -18.71
C PHE A 146 -25.56 48.62 -18.85
N GLU A 147 -25.32 48.20 -20.09
CA GLU A 147 -24.63 46.95 -20.32
C GLU A 147 -23.24 47.08 -19.72
N LYS A 148 -22.91 46.21 -18.77
CA LYS A 148 -21.51 45.95 -18.42
C LYS A 148 -20.88 45.36 -19.68
N LYS A 149 -20.40 46.24 -20.57
CA LYS A 149 -19.60 45.83 -21.71
C LYS A 149 -18.35 45.21 -21.15
N ASP A 150 -18.03 44.05 -21.70
CA ASP A 150 -16.79 43.41 -21.40
C ASP A 150 -15.60 44.31 -21.66
N THR A 151 -14.70 44.30 -20.69
CA THR A 151 -13.31 44.69 -20.85
C THR A 151 -12.74 44.12 -22.15
N ALA A 152 -11.73 44.78 -22.71
CA ALA A 152 -11.12 44.47 -24.02
C ALA A 152 -10.64 43.01 -24.22
N GLN A 153 -10.74 42.14 -23.21
CA GLN A 153 -10.31 40.74 -23.22
C GLN A 153 -11.43 39.71 -23.49
N GLY A 154 -12.70 40.11 -23.69
CA GLY A 154 -13.78 39.21 -24.17
C GLY A 154 -14.93 39.02 -23.20
N ASN A 155 -15.96 38.25 -23.62
CA ASN A 155 -17.28 38.20 -22.96
C ASN A 155 -17.24 37.80 -21.46
N ALA A 156 -18.11 38.35 -20.61
CA ALA A 156 -18.17 38.15 -19.15
C ALA A 156 -18.70 36.75 -18.78
N ALA A 157 -19.24 36.06 -19.80
CA ALA A 157 -19.60 34.66 -19.76
C ALA A 157 -18.42 33.73 -20.10
N SER A 158 -17.28 34.26 -20.56
CA SER A 158 -16.06 33.48 -20.78
C SER A 158 -15.28 33.35 -19.46
N GLY A 159 -14.89 32.13 -19.11
CA GLY A 159 -14.37 31.80 -17.78
C GLY A 159 -13.13 32.59 -17.33
N GLY A 160 -12.37 33.21 -18.24
CA GLY A 160 -11.17 33.98 -17.91
C GLY A 160 -11.42 35.44 -17.48
N VAL A 161 -12.58 36.01 -17.81
CA VAL A 161 -12.91 37.43 -17.55
C VAL A 161 -13.99 37.57 -16.46
N ARG A 162 -14.52 36.44 -15.97
CA ARG A 162 -15.64 36.43 -15.03
C ARG A 162 -15.17 36.71 -13.59
N GLN A 163 -15.71 37.78 -13.01
CA GLN A 163 -15.53 38.10 -11.60
C GLN A 163 -16.47 37.24 -10.73
N GLY A 164 -15.90 36.52 -9.74
CA GLY A 164 -16.63 35.73 -8.76
C GLY A 164 -16.20 34.26 -8.72
N PRO A 165 -16.92 33.40 -7.96
CA PRO A 165 -16.61 31.98 -7.88
C PRO A 165 -16.64 31.33 -9.26
N MET A 166 -15.51 30.74 -9.66
CA MET A 166 -15.30 30.13 -10.96
C MET A 166 -15.63 28.63 -10.91
N ARG A 167 -16.24 28.10 -11.97
CA ARG A 167 -16.59 26.68 -12.06
C ARG A 167 -15.32 25.84 -12.23
N ALA A 168 -15.10 24.88 -11.34
CA ALA A 168 -14.02 23.92 -11.46
C ALA A 168 -14.27 22.92 -12.62
N PRO A 169 -13.22 22.37 -13.24
CA PRO A 169 -13.38 21.33 -14.26
C PRO A 169 -13.84 19.99 -13.65
N ASP A 170 -14.97 19.45 -14.10
CA ASP A 170 -15.54 18.19 -13.58
C ASP A 170 -14.66 16.95 -13.79
N ASN A 171 -13.88 16.93 -14.87
CA ASN A 171 -13.20 15.75 -15.39
C ASN A 171 -11.71 15.71 -15.05
N LEU A 172 -11.24 16.55 -14.12
CA LEU A 172 -9.83 16.64 -13.73
C LEU A 172 -9.68 16.44 -12.23
N ARG A 173 -9.02 15.35 -11.83
CA ARG A 173 -8.55 15.19 -10.44
C ARG A 173 -7.25 15.94 -10.25
N ALA A 174 -7.25 16.93 -9.36
CA ALA A 174 -6.04 17.63 -8.95
C ALA A 174 -5.05 16.67 -8.29
N THR A 175 -3.77 16.72 -8.71
CA THR A 175 -2.70 15.95 -8.09
C THR A 175 -2.39 16.54 -6.71
N VAL A 176 -2.60 15.75 -5.66
CA VAL A 176 -2.28 16.16 -4.29
C VAL A 176 -0.87 15.71 -3.94
N ARG A 177 -0.07 16.63 -3.41
CA ARG A 177 1.24 16.35 -2.81
C ARG A 177 1.21 16.86 -1.37
N TRP A 178 1.58 16.00 -0.43
CA TRP A 178 1.76 16.39 0.96
C TRP A 178 3.04 17.21 1.09
N ASP A 179 2.93 18.43 1.59
CA ASP A 179 4.07 19.25 1.94
C ASP A 179 4.37 19.06 3.43
N TYR A 180 5.44 18.31 3.71
CA TYR A 180 5.87 18.00 5.08
C TYR A 180 6.82 19.04 5.66
N GLN A 181 7.30 20.00 4.87
CA GLN A 181 8.26 20.99 5.33
C GLN A 181 7.54 22.13 6.06
N PRO A 182 7.71 22.28 7.40
CA PRO A 182 7.07 23.37 8.12
C PRO A 182 7.89 24.66 7.96
N ASP A 183 7.20 25.77 7.71
CA ASP A 183 7.80 27.10 7.70
C ASP A 183 7.93 27.68 9.12
N LEU A 184 8.59 26.94 10.02
CA LEU A 184 8.82 27.36 11.40
C LEU A 184 10.21 27.97 11.57
N CYS A 185 10.27 29.10 12.28
CA CYS A 185 11.55 29.72 12.62
C CYS A 185 12.29 28.85 13.64
N LYS A 186 13.39 28.23 13.21
CA LYS A 186 14.24 27.40 14.07
C LYS A 186 14.72 28.17 15.30
N ASP A 187 15.29 29.35 15.10
CA ASP A 187 15.87 30.15 16.18
C ASP A 187 14.81 30.57 17.21
N PHE A 188 13.63 30.99 16.74
CA PHE A 188 12.53 31.35 17.64
C PHE A 188 11.97 30.15 18.40
N LYS A 189 11.87 28.98 17.75
CA LYS A 189 11.37 27.77 18.40
C LYS A 189 12.31 27.27 19.50
N GLU A 190 13.60 27.18 19.21
CA GLU A 190 14.61 26.66 20.16
C GLU A 190 14.96 27.69 21.25
N THR A 191 15.18 28.95 20.89
CA THR A 191 15.72 29.96 21.81
C THR A 191 14.67 30.93 22.34
N GLY A 192 13.50 31.02 21.70
CA GLY A 192 12.50 32.05 21.99
C GLY A 192 12.85 33.44 21.46
N PHE A 193 13.98 33.59 20.75
CA PHE A 193 14.43 34.84 20.18
C PHE A 193 14.87 34.64 18.74
N CYS A 194 14.22 35.32 17.81
CA CYS A 194 14.70 35.39 16.43
C CYS A 194 15.48 36.69 16.24
N GLY A 195 16.72 36.62 15.76
CA GLY A 195 17.52 37.80 15.45
C GLY A 195 16.92 38.70 14.36
N PHE A 196 16.02 38.14 13.53
CA PHE A 196 15.28 38.90 12.52
C PHE A 196 13.99 39.55 13.06
N GLY A 197 13.60 39.26 14.31
CA GLY A 197 12.36 39.74 14.91
C GLY A 197 11.16 39.50 13.99
N ASP A 198 10.25 40.48 13.93
CA ASP A 198 9.02 40.39 13.13
C ASP A 198 9.26 40.45 11.61
N SER A 199 10.50 40.70 11.16
CA SER A 199 10.85 40.65 9.74
C SER A 199 11.16 39.24 9.25
N CYS A 200 11.12 38.24 10.14
CA CYS A 200 11.33 36.85 9.79
C CYS A 200 10.21 36.34 8.86
N LYS A 201 10.58 35.73 7.73
CA LYS A 201 9.62 35.09 6.81
C LYS A 201 8.99 33.81 7.37
N PHE A 202 9.60 33.24 8.40
CA PHE A 202 9.19 31.98 9.01
C PHE A 202 8.29 32.24 10.23
N LEU A 203 7.37 31.33 10.49
CA LEU A 203 6.42 31.44 11.58
C LEU A 203 7.12 31.36 12.95
N HIS A 204 6.81 32.33 13.80
CA HIS A 204 7.24 32.39 15.19
C HIS A 204 6.28 31.60 16.08
N ASP A 205 6.45 30.28 16.11
CA ASP A 205 5.70 29.39 16.99
C ASP A 205 6.66 28.53 17.84
N ARG A 206 6.28 28.28 19.09
CA ARG A 206 7.03 27.47 20.07
C ARG A 206 6.35 26.13 20.36
N THR A 207 5.30 25.78 19.62
CA THR A 207 4.66 24.46 19.76
C THR A 207 5.60 23.32 19.33
N ASP A 208 5.58 22.24 20.11
CA ASP A 208 6.40 21.04 19.95
C ASP A 208 5.58 19.80 19.55
N TYR A 209 4.40 20.01 18.95
CA TYR A 209 3.58 18.91 18.44
C TYR A 209 4.34 18.07 17.39
N LYS A 210 4.11 16.75 17.45
CA LYS A 210 4.63 15.79 16.49
C LYS A 210 4.09 16.10 15.09
N LEU A 211 4.97 16.03 14.09
CA LEU A 211 4.59 16.22 12.68
C LEU A 211 3.81 15.00 12.17
N GLY A 212 2.99 15.17 11.12
CA GLY A 212 2.17 14.09 10.56
C GLY A 212 2.96 12.82 10.23
N TRP A 213 4.16 12.96 9.64
CA TRP A 213 5.02 11.81 9.32
C TRP A 213 5.55 11.07 10.55
N GLN A 214 5.74 11.77 11.68
CA GLN A 214 6.15 11.13 12.94
C GLN A 214 4.99 10.32 13.53
N LEU A 215 3.77 10.86 13.44
CA LEU A 215 2.55 10.16 13.85
C LEU A 215 2.28 8.93 12.97
N GLU A 216 2.44 9.05 11.65
CA GLU A 216 2.31 7.92 10.72
C GLU A 216 3.33 6.81 11.00
N MET A 217 4.56 7.16 11.41
CA MET A 217 5.58 6.17 11.76
C MET A 217 5.30 5.48 13.10
N GLU A 218 4.82 6.23 14.10
CA GLU A 218 4.43 5.71 15.42
C GLU A 218 3.22 4.79 15.30
N THR A 219 2.19 5.20 14.56
CA THR A 219 0.99 4.39 14.33
C THR A 219 1.24 3.21 13.38
N GLY A 220 2.09 3.39 12.37
CA GLY A 220 2.40 2.37 11.38
C GLY A 220 3.32 1.24 11.88
N ARG A 221 4.06 1.46 12.98
CA ARG A 221 4.86 0.39 13.61
C ARG A 221 4.03 -0.68 14.30
N GLY A 222 2.70 -0.53 14.34
CA GLY A 222 1.85 -1.29 15.23
C GLY A 222 2.14 -0.81 16.65
N GLY A 223 1.10 -0.47 17.40
CA GLY A 223 1.23 -0.33 18.85
C GLY A 223 1.66 -1.68 19.40
N ASP A 224 2.97 -1.93 19.41
CA ASP A 224 3.57 -2.79 20.40
C ASP A 224 3.66 -1.94 21.66
N ASP A 225 2.49 -1.73 22.28
CA ASP A 225 2.38 -1.42 23.71
C ASP A 225 2.80 -2.69 24.48
N SER A 226 3.95 -3.28 24.14
CA SER A 226 4.60 -4.25 24.99
C SER A 226 5.28 -3.45 26.09
N ASP A 227 4.89 -3.70 27.33
CA ASP A 227 5.47 -3.12 28.54
C ASP A 227 7.00 -3.38 28.65
N GLU A 228 7.58 -4.16 27.73
CA GLU A 228 9.00 -4.48 27.59
C GLU A 228 9.85 -3.29 27.09
N ASN A 229 9.27 -2.25 26.47
CA ASN A 229 10.04 -1.06 26.04
C ASN A 229 10.48 -0.13 27.21
N TRP A 230 10.01 -0.38 28.43
CA TRP A 230 10.49 0.32 29.64
C TRP A 230 11.66 -0.38 30.33
N GLU A 231 12.09 -1.54 29.82
CA GLU A 231 13.31 -2.15 30.26
C GLU A 231 14.48 -1.37 29.65
N ILE A 232 15.17 -0.59 30.47
CA ILE A 232 16.55 -0.17 30.16
C ILE A 232 17.28 -1.48 29.87
N PRO A 233 17.75 -1.73 28.63
CA PRO A 233 18.56 -2.91 28.40
C PRO A 233 19.75 -2.78 29.35
N SER A 234 19.79 -3.58 30.41
CA SER A 234 21.02 -3.69 31.17
C SER A 234 22.04 -4.13 30.13
N ASP A 235 23.11 -3.37 29.99
CA ASP A 235 24.20 -3.48 29.01
C ASP A 235 25.01 -4.79 29.10
N ASP A 236 24.37 -5.84 29.61
CA ASP A 236 24.79 -7.23 29.60
C ASP A 236 24.04 -7.96 28.48
N GLU A 237 24.25 -7.44 27.26
CA GLU A 237 23.99 -8.14 26.01
C GLU A 237 24.31 -9.63 26.17
N HIS A 238 23.34 -10.49 25.88
CA HIS A 238 23.39 -11.96 25.93
C HIS A 238 24.67 -12.56 25.35
N LEU A 239 25.73 -12.52 26.15
CA LEU A 239 27.03 -13.06 25.83
C LEU A 239 27.05 -14.47 26.43
N PRO A 240 26.88 -15.52 25.63
CA PRO A 240 26.81 -16.87 26.15
C PRO A 240 28.12 -17.19 26.90
N PHE A 241 28.03 -17.83 28.06
CA PHE A 241 29.19 -18.24 28.87
C PHE A 241 29.84 -19.54 28.36
N LYS A 242 29.12 -20.32 27.55
CA LYS A 242 29.55 -21.63 27.03
C LYS A 242 29.39 -21.69 25.52
N CYS A 243 30.28 -22.41 24.86
CA CYS A 243 30.20 -22.60 23.41
C CYS A 243 29.00 -23.48 23.04
N PHE A 244 28.19 -23.08 22.05
CA PHE A 244 27.03 -23.85 21.62
C PHE A 244 27.36 -25.21 20.98
N ILE A 245 28.56 -25.38 20.44
CA ILE A 245 28.98 -26.60 19.75
C ILE A 245 29.49 -27.65 20.75
N CYS A 246 30.43 -27.29 21.62
CA CYS A 246 31.02 -28.22 22.60
C CYS A 246 30.37 -28.16 23.99
N ARG A 247 29.52 -27.16 24.27
CA ARG A 247 28.87 -26.90 25.58
C ARG A 247 29.84 -26.71 26.75
N GLN A 248 31.12 -26.52 26.45
CA GLN A 248 32.18 -26.22 27.41
C GLN A 248 32.45 -24.71 27.46
N SER A 249 33.24 -24.28 28.44
CA SER A 249 33.79 -22.92 28.48
C SER A 249 34.57 -22.60 27.20
N PHE A 250 34.64 -21.33 26.83
CA PHE A 250 35.33 -20.94 25.62
C PHE A 250 36.85 -21.11 25.75
N VAL A 251 37.42 -21.84 24.80
CA VAL A 251 38.86 -21.92 24.56
C VAL A 251 39.13 -21.18 23.26
N ASP A 252 39.85 -20.06 23.34
CA ASP A 252 40.06 -19.13 22.23
C ASP A 252 38.77 -18.73 21.50
N PRO A 253 37.93 -17.85 22.09
CA PRO A 253 36.66 -17.48 21.50
C PRO A 253 36.85 -16.68 20.20
N VAL A 254 36.04 -17.01 19.20
CA VAL A 254 35.94 -16.34 17.90
C VAL A 254 34.51 -15.90 17.65
N VAL A 255 34.35 -14.74 17.01
CA VAL A 255 33.06 -14.15 16.63
C VAL A 255 32.86 -14.25 15.12
N THR A 256 31.66 -14.65 14.73
CA THR A 256 31.20 -14.67 13.34
C THR A 256 30.52 -13.35 12.97
N LYS A 257 30.34 -13.07 11.67
CA LYS A 257 29.58 -11.89 11.20
C LYS A 257 28.19 -11.76 11.85
N CYS A 258 27.60 -12.91 12.14
CA CYS A 258 26.28 -13.06 12.76
C CYS A 258 26.30 -12.85 14.28
N LYS A 259 27.39 -12.32 14.85
CA LYS A 259 27.62 -12.14 16.30
C LYS A 259 27.46 -13.42 17.15
N HIS A 260 27.66 -14.61 16.57
CA HIS A 260 27.71 -15.86 17.33
C HIS A 260 29.13 -16.21 17.72
N TYR A 261 29.30 -16.66 18.97
CA TYR A 261 30.58 -16.99 19.58
C TYR A 261 30.83 -18.50 19.63
N PHE A 262 32.04 -18.91 19.24
CA PHE A 262 32.48 -20.30 19.23
C PHE A 262 33.92 -20.42 19.69
N CYS A 263 34.36 -21.61 20.08
CA CYS A 263 35.79 -21.91 20.22
C CYS A 263 36.45 -22.01 18.84
N GLU A 264 37.73 -21.64 18.71
CA GLU A 264 38.48 -21.74 17.46
C GLU A 264 38.38 -23.13 16.81
N LYS A 265 38.63 -24.19 17.59
CA LYS A 265 38.56 -25.58 17.11
C LYS A 265 37.15 -25.96 16.64
N CYS A 266 36.13 -25.57 17.40
CA CYS A 266 34.73 -25.87 17.08
C CYS A 266 34.27 -25.11 15.82
N ALA A 267 34.70 -23.86 15.64
CA ALA A 267 34.40 -23.09 14.44
C ALA A 267 35.05 -23.71 13.20
N LEU A 268 36.31 -24.16 13.29
CA LEU A 268 37.02 -24.82 12.20
C LEU A 268 36.44 -26.19 11.84
N GLU A 269 36.07 -27.01 12.84
CA GLU A 269 35.42 -28.30 12.61
C GLU A 269 34.04 -28.15 11.97
N ASN A 270 33.27 -27.14 12.41
CA ASN A 270 31.99 -26.84 11.81
C ASN A 270 32.17 -26.32 10.38
N PHE A 271 33.15 -25.45 10.12
CA PHE A 271 33.43 -24.93 8.78
C PHE A 271 33.84 -26.04 7.79
N LYS A 272 34.57 -27.07 8.25
CA LYS A 272 34.88 -28.26 7.45
C LYS A 272 33.64 -29.05 7.06
N LYS A 273 32.60 -29.09 7.91
CA LYS A 273 31.34 -29.79 7.64
C LYS A 273 30.35 -28.94 6.84
N THR A 274 30.20 -27.67 7.22
CA THR A 274 29.26 -26.71 6.62
C THR A 274 29.83 -25.30 6.68
N ARG A 275 29.69 -24.51 5.61
CA ARG A 275 30.12 -23.10 5.56
C ARG A 275 29.15 -22.12 6.27
N ARG A 276 28.19 -22.66 7.01
CA ARG A 276 27.11 -21.94 7.69
C ARG A 276 27.35 -21.86 9.19
N CYS A 277 26.85 -20.80 9.79
CA CYS A 277 26.84 -20.64 11.24
C CYS A 277 25.95 -21.71 11.88
N TYR A 278 26.38 -22.28 13.01
CA TYR A 278 25.64 -23.34 13.69
C TYR A 278 24.30 -22.88 14.29
N VAL A 279 24.19 -21.61 14.67
CA VAL A 279 23.00 -21.06 15.37
C VAL A 279 21.99 -20.50 14.38
N CYS A 280 22.41 -19.57 13.51
CA CYS A 280 21.52 -18.87 12.59
C CYS A 280 21.51 -19.41 11.15
N SER A 281 22.33 -20.43 10.84
CA SER A 281 22.46 -21.01 9.48
C SER A 281 22.87 -20.02 8.38
N GLU A 282 23.34 -18.83 8.74
CA GLU A 282 23.84 -17.82 7.81
C GLU A 282 25.27 -18.16 7.36
N ASP A 283 25.60 -17.86 6.11
CA ASP A 283 26.91 -18.21 5.54
C ASP A 283 28.01 -17.34 6.17
N THR A 284 28.99 -17.96 6.83
CA THR A 284 30.05 -17.21 7.56
C THR A 284 31.10 -16.59 6.63
N CYS A 285 31.04 -16.87 5.33
CA CYS A 285 32.02 -16.48 4.30
C CYS A 285 33.48 -16.82 4.64
N GLY A 286 33.73 -17.76 5.57
CA GLY A 286 35.07 -18.12 6.03
C GLY A 286 35.77 -17.03 6.86
N ILE A 287 35.03 -16.04 7.36
CA ILE A 287 35.57 -14.94 8.16
C ILE A 287 35.24 -15.21 9.63
N PHE A 288 36.29 -15.43 10.43
CA PHE A 288 36.23 -15.59 11.88
C PHE A 288 37.17 -14.57 12.50
N SER A 289 36.61 -13.63 13.26
CA SER A 289 37.40 -12.64 13.99
C SER A 289 37.66 -13.14 15.42
N PRO A 290 38.84 -12.91 16.02
CA PRO A 290 39.04 -13.21 17.43
C PRO A 290 38.10 -12.35 18.29
N ALA A 291 37.39 -12.97 19.24
CA ALA A 291 36.47 -12.26 20.11
C ALA A 291 37.22 -11.67 21.32
N THR A 292 37.85 -10.51 21.14
CA THR A 292 38.62 -9.83 22.19
C THR A 292 37.76 -9.43 23.38
N GLU A 293 36.52 -9.03 23.15
CA GLU A 293 35.54 -8.62 24.16
C GLU A 293 35.12 -9.78 25.08
N LEU A 294 34.99 -10.98 24.53
CA LEU A 294 34.74 -12.18 25.32
C LEU A 294 35.97 -12.60 26.13
N ARG A 295 37.17 -12.47 25.55
CA ARG A 295 38.42 -12.80 26.25
C ARG A 295 38.63 -11.90 27.46
N THR A 296 38.38 -10.60 27.32
CA THR A 296 38.52 -9.65 28.44
C THR A 296 37.50 -9.93 29.54
N ARG A 297 36.25 -10.23 29.20
CA ARG A 297 35.23 -10.61 30.19
C ARG A 297 35.54 -11.94 30.89
N LEU A 298 36.03 -12.96 30.17
CA LEU A 298 36.45 -14.24 30.76
C LEU A 298 37.69 -14.14 31.64
N LEU A 299 38.60 -13.19 31.35
CA LEU A 299 39.77 -12.91 32.19
C LEU A 299 39.40 -12.14 33.46
N ASN A 300 38.38 -11.28 33.36
CA ASN A 300 37.88 -10.49 34.49
C ASN A 300 36.89 -11.29 35.37
N GLY A 301 36.33 -12.39 34.87
CA GLY A 301 35.36 -13.23 35.58
C GLY A 301 35.96 -14.53 36.11
N ASN A 302 36.17 -14.61 37.43
CA ASN A 302 35.72 -15.72 38.32
C ASN A 302 36.31 -15.53 39.73
N PRO A 303 35.59 -15.83 40.85
CA PRO A 303 34.44 -16.76 40.95
C PRO A 303 33.30 -16.31 41.90
N GLU A 304 32.09 -15.98 41.43
CA GLU A 304 30.87 -16.01 42.28
C GLU A 304 29.59 -16.53 41.59
N ASP A 305 29.64 -17.03 40.36
CA ASP A 305 28.45 -17.59 39.69
C ASP A 305 28.58 -19.10 39.45
N SER A 306 28.82 -19.85 40.53
CA SER A 306 28.62 -21.29 40.57
C SER A 306 27.51 -21.64 41.55
N ASP A 307 26.27 -21.55 41.06
CA ASP A 307 25.14 -22.41 41.44
C ASP A 307 24.09 -22.41 40.30
#